data_AF-A0A6C0CIB4-F1
#
_entry.id   AF-A0A6C0CIB4-F1
#
_cell.length_a   1.000
_cell.length_b   1.000
_cell.length_c   1.000
_cell.angle_alpha   90.00
_cell.angle_beta   90.00
_cell.angle_gamma   90.00
#
_symmetry.space_group_name_H-M   'P 1'
#
loop_
_entity.id
_entity.type
_entity.pdbx_description
1 polymer ?
#
loop_
_entity_poly.entity_id
_entity_poly.type
_entity_poly.pdbx_seq_one_letter_code
_entity_poly.pdbx_strand_id
1 'polypeptide(L)' 'MEDRYDSVVTAVISAFKSRADFGFKKYGTNLDRKDLKPLEWIQHTQEELMDAILYLEKMKQELS' A
#
# COMPACT_ATOMS: atom_id res chain seq x y z
N MET A 1 -5.80 -19.43 -19.37
CA MET A 1 -4.40 -19.12 -19.04
C MET A 1 -4.15 -19.83 -17.73
N GLU A 2 -3.19 -20.74 -17.67
CA GLU A 2 -2.87 -21.44 -16.41
C GLU A 2 -2.34 -20.37 -15.44
N ASP A 3 -3.00 -20.18 -14.29
CA ASP A 3 -2.51 -19.24 -13.28
C ASP A 3 -1.18 -19.77 -12.77
N ARG A 4 -0.09 -19.10 -13.17
CA ARG A 4 1.29 -19.45 -12.78
C ARG A 4 1.56 -19.26 -11.29
N TYR A 5 0.60 -18.72 -10.55
CA TYR A 5 0.75 -18.29 -9.17
C TYR A 5 -0.27 -18.99 -8.29
N ASP A 6 0.14 -19.34 -7.07
CA ASP A 6 -0.78 -19.91 -6.09
C ASP A 6 -1.84 -18.89 -5.64
N SER A 7 -2.78 -19.37 -4.82
CA SER A 7 -3.87 -18.54 -4.28
C SER A 7 -3.38 -17.39 -3.40
N VAL A 8 -2.23 -17.54 -2.72
CA VAL A 8 -1.68 -16.52 -1.83
C VAL A 8 -1.12 -15.37 -2.65
N VAL A 9 -0.27 -15.67 -3.63
CA VAL A 9 0.30 -14.66 -4.54
C VAL A 9 -0.81 -13.96 -5.32
N THR A 10 -1.80 -14.71 -5.79
CA THR A 10 -2.96 -14.15 -6.50
C THR A 10 -3.76 -13.19 -5.61
N ALA A 11 -3.99 -13.55 -4.34
CA ALA A 11 -4.68 -12.69 -3.39
C ALA A 11 -3.91 -11.38 -3.12
N VAL A 12 -2.59 -11.46 -2.95
CA VAL A 12 -1.74 -10.28 -2.74
C VAL A 12 -1.75 -9.36 -3.96
N ILE A 13 -1.63 -9.90 -5.19
CA ILE A 13 -1.74 -9.12 -6.42
C ILE A 13 -3.11 -8.43 -6.52
N SER A 14 -4.18 -9.14 -6.18
CA SER A 14 -5.53 -8.57 -6.15
C SER A 14 -5.64 -7.42 -5.14
N ALA A 15 -5.06 -7.59 -3.94
CA ALA A 15 -5.05 -6.54 -2.91
C ALA A 15 -4.32 -5.28 -3.38
N PHE A 16 -3.17 -5.43 -4.06
CA PHE A 16 -2.45 -4.30 -4.66
C PHE A 16 -3.30 -3.56 -5.69
N LYS A 17 -3.96 -4.29 -6.60
CA LYS A 17 -4.85 -3.70 -7.62
C LYS A 17 -6.02 -2.94 -6.98
N SER A 18 -6.68 -3.54 -6.00
CA SER A 18 -7.81 -2.89 -5.31
C SER A 18 -7.37 -1.62 -4.56
N ARG A 19 -6.21 -1.65 -3.90
CA ARG A 19 -5.69 -0.45 -3.22
C ARG A 19 -5.30 0.65 -4.20
N ALA A 20 -4.71 0.29 -5.34
CA ALA A 20 -4.40 1.24 -6.41
C ALA A 20 -5.67 1.88 -7.00
N ASP A 21 -6.72 1.10 -7.25
CA ASP A 21 -8.02 1.61 -7.74
C ASP A 21 -8.68 2.54 -6.73
N PHE A 22 -8.64 2.20 -5.44
CA PHE A 22 -9.12 3.10 -4.38
C PHE A 22 -8.35 4.42 -4.34
N GLY A 23 -7.01 4.36 -4.43
CA GLY A 23 -6.16 5.55 -4.50
C GLY A 23 -6.50 6.41 -5.72
N PHE A 24 -6.66 5.79 -6.89
CA PHE A 24 -7.03 6.48 -8.12
C PHE A 24 -8.39 7.16 -8.00
N LYS A 25 -9.40 6.46 -7.48
CA LYS A 25 -10.74 7.04 -7.22
C LYS A 25 -10.70 8.21 -6.24
N LYS A 26 -9.83 8.15 -5.23
CA LYS A 26 -9.70 9.19 -4.19
C LYS A 26 -8.97 10.44 -4.69
N TYR A 27 -7.87 10.25 -5.43
CA TYR A 27 -6.96 11.34 -5.80
C TYR A 27 -7.04 11.74 -7.29
N GLY A 28 -7.79 11.02 -8.11
CA GLY A 28 -7.91 11.26 -9.55
C GLY A 28 -6.63 10.99 -10.35
N THR A 29 -5.63 10.35 -9.74
CA THR A 29 -4.32 10.11 -10.34
C THR A 29 -3.68 8.83 -9.77
N ASN A 30 -2.65 8.30 -10.43
CA ASN A 30 -1.90 7.12 -10.03
C ASN A 30 -0.42 7.47 -9.77
N LEU A 31 0.47 6.48 -9.70
CA LEU A 31 1.90 6.70 -9.49
C LEU A 31 2.62 7.31 -10.73
N ASP A 32 1.99 7.36 -11.90
CA ASP A 32 2.51 8.06 -13.09
C ASP A 32 2.34 9.59 -13.00
N ARG A 33 1.79 10.08 -11.89
CA ARG A 33 1.66 11.51 -11.58
C ARG A 33 3.03 12.21 -11.59
N LYS A 34 3.05 13.47 -12.03
CA LYS A 34 4.27 14.28 -12.20
C LYS A 34 4.31 15.53 -11.33
N ASP A 35 3.32 15.69 -10.46
CA ASP A 35 3.11 16.86 -9.61
C ASP A 35 3.87 16.80 -8.29
N LEU A 36 4.29 15.61 -7.84
CA LEU A 36 5.10 15.42 -6.63
C LEU A 36 6.61 15.46 -6.92
N LYS A 37 7.35 16.16 -6.07
CA LYS A 37 8.82 16.14 -6.04
C LYS A 37 9.33 14.88 -5.34
N PRO A 38 10.57 14.42 -5.63
CA PRO A 38 11.15 13.26 -4.97
C PRO A 38 11.12 13.31 -3.44
N LEU A 39 11.32 14.49 -2.83
CA LEU A 39 11.28 14.64 -1.37
C LEU A 39 9.87 14.42 -0.80
N GLU A 40 8.82 14.80 -1.51
CA GLU A 40 7.43 14.58 -1.08
C GLU A 40 7.09 13.09 -1.10
N TRP A 41 7.57 12.34 -2.10
CA TRP A 41 7.45 10.88 -2.11
C TRP A 41 8.13 10.22 -0.90
N ILE A 42 9.33 10.69 -0.55
CA ILE A 42 10.06 10.18 0.63
C ILE A 42 9.28 10.49 1.90
N GLN A 43 8.81 11.73 2.05
CA GLN A 43 8.05 12.17 3.22
C GLN A 43 6.77 11.33 3.40
N HIS A 44 5.97 11.17 2.35
CA HIS A 44 4.76 10.34 2.40
C HIS A 44 5.07 8.87 2.74
N THR A 45 6.17 8.34 2.21
CA THR A 45 6.60 6.97 2.54
C THR A 45 6.99 6.84 4.01
N GLN A 46 7.70 7.82 4.57
CA GLN A 46 8.05 7.84 5.99
C GLN A 46 6.79 7.89 6.87
N GLU A 47 5.80 8.70 6.51
CA GLU A 47 4.52 8.81 7.20
C GLU A 47 3.77 7.47 7.22
N GLU A 48 3.59 6.82 6.08
CA GLU A 48 2.91 5.53 5.99
C GLU A 48 3.66 4.41 6.75
N LEU A 49 5.00 4.47 6.81
CA LEU A 49 5.80 3.53 7.60
C LEU A 49 5.65 3.77 9.11
N MET A 50 5.50 5.02 9.56
CA MET A 50 5.19 5.32 10.96
C MET A 50 3.83 4.73 11.36
N ASP A 51 2.81 4.87 10.52
CA ASP A 51 1.49 4.27 10.75
C ASP A 51 1.57 2.74 10.84
N ALA A 52 2.36 2.10 9.97
CA ALA A 52 2.59 0.65 10.02
C ALA A 52 3.23 0.22 11.36
N ILE A 53 4.20 0.98 11.88
CA ILE A 53 4.83 0.71 13.19
C ILE A 53 3.81 0.83 14.32
N LEU A 54 2.91 1.82 14.28
CA LEU A 54 1.84 1.95 15.28
C LEU A 54 0.92 0.73 15.31
N TYR A 55 0.56 0.18 14.13
CA TYR A 55 -0.24 -1.06 14.07
C TYR A 55 0.50 -2.25 14.65
N LEU A 56 1.80 -2.41 14.36
CA LEU A 56 2.61 -3.47 14.94
C LEU A 56 2.66 -3.38 16.47
N GLU A 57 2.86 -2.17 17.01
CA GLU A 57 2.89 -1.96 18.46
C GLU A 57 1.54 -2.28 19.10
N LYS A 58 0.42 -1.86 18.49
CA LYS A 58 -0.91 -2.21 18.98
C LYS A 58 -1.14 -3.73 18.97
N MET A 59 -0.76 -4.43 17.90
CA MET A 59 -0.91 -5.89 17.82
C MET A 59 -0.09 -6.63 18.89
N LYS A 60 1.12 -6.16 19.20
CA LYS A 60 1.92 -6.73 20.30
C LYS A 60 1.19 -6.63 21.65
N GLN A 61 0.53 -5.51 21.92
CA GLN A 61 -0.24 -5.31 23.15
C GLN A 61 -1.46 -6.24 23.23
N GLU A 62 -2.13 -6.51 22.11
CA GLU A 62 -3.30 -7.43 22.07
C GLU A 62 -2.90 -8.90 22.20
N LEU A 63 -1.68 -9.26 21.84
CA LEU A 63 -1.16 -10.63 21.91
C LEU A 63 -0.40 -10.96 23.21
N SER A 64 -0.18 -9.97 24.07
CA SER A 64 0.49 -10.12 25.37
C SER A 64 -0.51 -10.37 26.49
#